data_AF-A0A402DJP1-F1
#
_entry.id   AF-A0A402DJP1-F1
#
_cell.length_a   1.000
_cell.length_b   1.000
_cell.length_c   1.000
_cell.angle_alpha   90.00
_cell.angle_beta   90.00
_cell.angle_gamma   90.00
#
_symmetry.space_group_name_H-M   'P 1'
#
loop_
_entity.id
_entity.type
_entity.pdbx_description
1 polymer ?
#
loop_
_entity_poly.entity_id
_entity_poly.type
_entity_poly.pdbx_seq_one_letter_code
_entity_poly.pdbx_strand_id
1 'polypeptide(L)'
;MLTLKKESDLLGNSLAPHVDLSFQVIGEALPADHGYALYAALTHRKEELHTLQGLSIQTIAGIPDKKGKIYLSDRSRLWIRLPYDQIPMIYDLAGKSLTIGAHGIRLGIPQIYSLRPATQLKSRIVVIKGYQEPTAFIEAVSRQLETLEIKGRTVIPFSTQGEIERKTIKIKRFTVVGFTLAIFDLSEEDSIKLQIHGLGGKRRMGCGVFVPLGRIY
;
A
#
# COMPACT_ATOMS: atom_id res chain seq x y z
N MET A 1 36.15 17.49 -16.39
CA MET A 1 34.88 18.19 -16.74
C MET A 1 33.80 17.14 -16.90
N LEU A 2 33.14 16.70 -15.82
CA LEU A 2 31.91 15.88 -15.78
C LEU A 2 31.56 15.58 -14.31
N THR A 3 31.45 16.62 -13.49
CA THR A 3 31.11 16.51 -12.04
C THR A 3 29.98 17.46 -11.68
N LEU A 4 28.92 17.52 -12.48
CA LEU A 4 27.78 18.44 -12.23
C LEU A 4 26.39 17.88 -12.63
N LYS A 5 26.25 16.56 -12.88
CA LYS A 5 24.96 15.98 -13.30
C LYS A 5 24.19 15.21 -12.22
N LYS A 6 24.65 15.23 -10.96
CA LYS A 6 24.07 14.41 -9.88
C LYS A 6 23.35 15.18 -8.78
N GLU A 7 23.39 16.52 -8.79
CA GLU A 7 22.79 17.35 -7.74
C GLU A 7 21.56 18.15 -8.20
N SER A 8 21.32 18.25 -9.51
CA SER A 8 20.18 19.01 -10.07
C SER A 8 18.85 18.24 -10.11
N ASP A 9 18.84 16.93 -9.85
CA ASP A 9 17.61 16.11 -9.82
C ASP A 9 16.93 16.08 -8.45
N LEU A 10 17.52 16.75 -7.44
CA LEU A 10 17.00 16.77 -6.06
C LEU A 10 16.21 18.05 -5.72
N LEU A 11 16.14 19.03 -6.62
CA LEU A 11 15.46 20.33 -6.38
C LEU A 11 14.61 20.80 -7.57
N GLY A 12 13.94 19.87 -8.25
CA GLY A 12 12.99 20.13 -9.33
C GLY A 12 11.74 19.27 -9.17
N ASN A 13 10.77 19.78 -8.41
CA ASN A 13 9.54 19.11 -8.04
C ASN A 13 8.65 18.80 -9.26
N SER A 14 8.84 17.62 -9.87
CA SER A 14 7.72 16.85 -10.41
C SER A 14 7.86 15.42 -9.92
N LEU A 15 7.16 15.08 -8.83
CA LEU A 15 6.85 13.69 -8.53
C LEU A 15 6.32 13.08 -9.84
N ALA A 16 7.01 12.05 -10.36
CA ALA A 16 6.50 11.35 -11.53
C ALA A 16 5.03 11.00 -11.25
N PRO A 17 4.09 11.38 -12.12
CA PRO A 17 2.67 11.25 -11.82
C PRO A 17 2.39 9.78 -11.53
N HIS A 18 1.79 9.49 -10.36
CA HIS A 18 1.35 8.15 -10.01
C HIS A 18 -0.15 8.02 -10.24
N VAL A 19 -0.57 6.79 -10.53
CA VAL A 19 -1.97 6.43 -10.67
C VAL A 19 -2.28 5.19 -9.84
N ASP A 20 -3.55 5.04 -9.51
CA ASP A 20 -4.12 3.83 -8.95
C ASP A 20 -4.82 3.05 -10.07
N LEU A 21 -4.43 1.80 -10.30
CA LEU A 21 -5.18 0.83 -11.11
C LEU A 21 -6.02 -0.05 -10.21
N SER A 22 -7.32 -0.11 -10.49
CA SER A 22 -8.31 -0.90 -9.76
C SER A 22 -8.81 -2.06 -10.61
N PHE A 23 -8.47 -3.28 -10.22
CA PHE A 23 -8.99 -4.48 -10.84
C PHE A 23 -10.17 -5.01 -10.03
N GLN A 24 -11.30 -5.30 -10.70
CA GLN A 24 -12.32 -6.17 -10.11
C GLN A 24 -11.69 -7.53 -9.79
N VAL A 25 -11.92 -8.03 -8.58
CA VAL A 25 -11.46 -9.35 -8.16
C VAL A 25 -12.65 -10.29 -8.14
N ILE A 26 -12.58 -11.35 -8.95
CA ILE A 26 -13.62 -12.36 -9.07
C ILE A 26 -13.09 -13.65 -8.45
N GLY A 27 -13.78 -14.18 -7.44
CA GLY A 27 -13.41 -15.38 -6.71
C GLY A 27 -14.29 -15.55 -5.48
N GLU A 28 -14.01 -16.55 -4.67
CA GLU A 28 -14.84 -16.88 -3.50
C GLU A 28 -14.29 -16.29 -2.21
N ALA A 29 -13.04 -16.60 -1.88
CA ALA A 29 -12.43 -16.20 -0.61
C ALA A 29 -10.91 -16.08 -0.73
N LEU A 30 -10.30 -15.33 0.20
CA LEU A 30 -8.85 -15.24 0.39
C LEU A 30 -8.49 -15.33 1.87
N PRO A 31 -7.27 -15.74 2.24
CA PRO A 31 -6.76 -15.55 3.59
C PRO A 31 -6.78 -14.05 3.96
N ALA A 32 -7.09 -13.71 5.21
CA ALA A 32 -7.15 -12.30 5.63
C ALA A 32 -5.78 -11.59 5.61
N ASP A 33 -4.68 -12.34 5.63
CA ASP A 33 -3.28 -11.90 5.60
C ASP A 33 -2.58 -12.17 4.26
N HIS A 34 -3.34 -12.29 3.16
CA HIS A 34 -2.84 -12.68 1.83
C HIS A 34 -1.83 -11.72 1.17
N GLY A 35 -1.42 -10.61 1.80
CA GLY A 35 -0.59 -9.58 1.18
C GLY A 35 0.72 -10.10 0.57
N TYR A 36 1.42 -11.00 1.28
CA TYR A 36 2.63 -11.64 0.74
C TYR A 36 2.33 -12.62 -0.41
N ALA A 37 1.29 -13.44 -0.27
CA ALA A 37 0.92 -14.43 -1.27
C ALA A 37 0.42 -13.77 -2.58
N LEU A 38 -0.34 -12.67 -2.45
CA LEU A 38 -0.76 -11.83 -3.58
C LEU A 38 0.44 -11.20 -4.29
N TYR A 39 1.36 -10.60 -3.53
CA TYR A 39 2.61 -10.08 -4.09
C TYR A 39 3.36 -11.16 -4.88
N ALA A 40 3.56 -12.34 -4.27
CA ALA A 40 4.24 -13.44 -4.91
C ALA A 40 3.52 -13.89 -6.20
N ALA A 41 2.19 -14.04 -6.17
CA ALA A 41 1.42 -14.44 -7.35
C ALA A 41 1.54 -13.43 -8.51
N LEU A 42 1.58 -12.14 -8.20
CA LEU A 42 1.79 -11.08 -9.19
C LEU A 42 3.20 -11.15 -9.79
N THR A 43 4.23 -11.28 -8.95
CA THR A 43 5.62 -11.27 -9.43
C THR A 43 6.02 -12.55 -10.16
N HIS A 44 5.42 -13.70 -9.84
CA HIS A 44 5.62 -14.93 -10.64
C HIS A 44 5.13 -14.78 -12.07
N ARG A 45 4.15 -13.92 -12.32
CA ARG A 45 3.65 -13.65 -13.67
C ARG A 45 4.41 -12.54 -14.38
N LYS A 46 4.98 -11.62 -13.60
CA LYS A 46 5.69 -10.45 -14.10
C LYS A 46 6.81 -10.08 -13.15
N GLU A 47 8.01 -10.59 -13.45
CA GLU A 47 9.16 -10.49 -12.57
C GLU A 47 9.63 -9.04 -12.40
N GLU A 48 9.40 -8.17 -13.37
CA GLU A 48 9.78 -6.74 -13.33
C GLU A 48 9.13 -6.00 -12.15
N LEU A 49 8.01 -6.51 -11.61
CA LEU A 49 7.38 -5.98 -10.40
C LEU A 49 8.28 -6.10 -9.15
N HIS A 50 9.27 -6.99 -9.16
CA HIS A 50 10.26 -7.12 -8.10
C HIS A 50 11.23 -5.93 -7.99
N THR A 51 11.43 -5.17 -9.07
CA THR A 51 12.38 -4.05 -9.07
C THR A 51 11.71 -2.71 -9.34
N LEU A 52 10.44 -2.71 -9.78
CA LEU A 52 9.68 -1.49 -10.06
C LEU A 52 9.58 -0.57 -8.83
N GLN A 53 10.24 0.58 -8.92
CA GLN A 53 10.18 1.64 -7.91
C GLN A 53 8.82 2.34 -7.96
N GLY A 54 8.38 2.91 -6.83
CA GLY A 54 7.04 3.51 -6.72
C GLY A 54 5.87 2.52 -6.69
N LEU A 55 6.10 1.22 -6.95
CA LEU A 55 5.05 0.21 -6.89
C LEU A 55 4.57 -0.01 -5.45
N SER A 56 3.25 0.05 -5.26
CA SER A 56 2.58 -0.45 -4.08
C SER A 56 1.31 -1.23 -4.44
N ILE A 57 1.01 -2.24 -3.63
CA ILE A 57 -0.13 -3.14 -3.83
C ILE A 57 -0.94 -3.08 -2.54
N GLN A 58 -2.21 -2.73 -2.63
CA GLN A 58 -3.09 -2.68 -1.47
C GLN A 58 -3.65 -4.07 -1.16
N THR A 59 -3.96 -4.32 0.11
CA THR A 59 -4.68 -5.53 0.53
C THR A 59 -6.09 -5.54 -0.07
N ILE A 60 -6.50 -6.67 -0.66
CA ILE A 60 -7.86 -6.82 -1.20
C ILE A 60 -8.84 -6.85 -0.03
N ALA A 61 -9.84 -5.98 -0.08
CA ALA A 61 -10.91 -5.95 0.91
C ALA A 61 -11.99 -7.01 0.59
N GLY A 62 -12.60 -7.53 1.64
CA GLY A 62 -13.71 -8.48 1.57
C GLY A 62 -14.40 -8.59 2.92
N ILE A 63 -15.45 -9.41 2.99
CA ILE A 63 -16.25 -9.62 4.19
C ILE A 63 -15.52 -10.60 5.11
N PRO A 64 -15.07 -10.20 6.31
CA PRO A 64 -14.31 -11.09 7.19
C PRO A 64 -15.18 -12.22 7.73
N ASP A 65 -14.69 -13.45 7.67
CA ASP A 65 -15.35 -14.62 8.27
C ASP A 65 -15.08 -14.76 9.79
N LYS A 66 -14.22 -13.88 10.33
CA LYS A 66 -13.69 -13.89 11.70
C LYS A 66 -12.91 -15.17 12.09
N LYS A 67 -12.53 -15.98 11.11
CA LYS A 67 -11.77 -17.24 11.25
C LYS A 67 -10.51 -17.26 10.37
N GLY A 68 -10.08 -16.09 9.88
CA GLY A 68 -8.82 -15.92 9.16
C GLY A 68 -8.97 -15.84 7.64
N LYS A 69 -10.20 -15.75 7.12
CA LYS A 69 -10.48 -15.49 5.70
C LYS A 69 -11.32 -14.24 5.51
N ILE A 70 -11.35 -13.79 4.27
CA ILE A 70 -12.32 -12.83 3.75
C ILE A 70 -13.08 -13.49 2.61
N TYR A 71 -14.39 -13.30 2.58
CA TYR A 71 -15.20 -13.61 1.41
C TYR A 71 -15.13 -12.44 0.44
N LEU A 72 -14.88 -12.75 -0.83
CA LEU A 72 -14.84 -11.76 -1.89
C LEU A 72 -16.27 -11.41 -2.29
N SER A 73 -16.49 -10.14 -2.65
CA SER A 73 -17.76 -9.66 -3.19
C SER A 73 -17.55 -8.90 -4.49
N ASP A 74 -18.65 -8.44 -5.08
CA ASP A 74 -18.67 -7.53 -6.22
C ASP A 74 -17.88 -6.23 -6.00
N ARG A 75 -17.64 -5.84 -4.73
CA ARG A 75 -16.85 -4.69 -4.29
C ARG A 75 -15.37 -5.01 -4.04
N SER A 76 -14.97 -6.28 -4.05
CA SER A 76 -13.57 -6.66 -3.86
C SER A 76 -12.72 -6.16 -5.03
N ARG A 77 -11.70 -5.37 -4.72
CA ARG A 77 -10.80 -4.75 -5.69
C ARG A 77 -9.34 -4.98 -5.31
N LEU A 78 -8.52 -5.25 -6.32
CA LEU A 78 -7.07 -5.19 -6.22
C LEU A 78 -6.64 -3.80 -6.71
N TRP A 79 -6.01 -3.03 -5.82
CA TRP A 79 -5.49 -1.71 -6.14
C TRP A 79 -3.96 -1.76 -6.22
N ILE A 80 -3.43 -1.32 -7.37
CA ILE A 80 -2.00 -1.20 -7.60
C ILE A 80 -1.69 0.27 -7.89
N ARG A 81 -0.81 0.87 -7.10
CA ARG A 81 -0.30 2.22 -7.34
C ARG A 81 1.10 2.14 -7.94
N LEU A 82 1.34 2.92 -8.98
CA LEU A 82 2.61 2.95 -9.70
C LEU A 82 2.79 4.25 -10.50
N PRO A 83 4.01 4.55 -10.95
CA PRO A 83 4.26 5.63 -11.91
C PRO A 83 3.42 5.45 -13.19
N TYR A 84 2.93 6.55 -13.74
CA TYR A 84 2.01 6.59 -14.88
C TYR A 84 2.59 5.94 -16.15
N ASP A 85 3.86 6.16 -16.41
CA ASP A 85 4.60 5.57 -17.54
C ASP A 85 4.70 4.04 -17.45
N GLN A 86 4.44 3.46 -16.27
CA GLN A 86 4.48 2.02 -16.02
C GLN A 86 3.11 1.34 -16.14
N ILE A 87 2.04 2.07 -16.51
CA ILE A 87 0.70 1.50 -16.73
C ILE A 87 0.71 0.31 -17.71
N PRO A 88 1.40 0.35 -18.87
CA PRO A 88 1.43 -0.77 -19.80
C PRO A 88 1.94 -2.06 -19.14
N MET A 89 2.86 -1.95 -18.17
CA MET A 89 3.37 -3.08 -17.43
C MET A 89 2.29 -3.82 -16.64
N ILE A 90 1.30 -3.11 -16.10
CA ILE A 90 0.25 -3.72 -15.26
C ILE A 90 -0.95 -4.16 -16.09
N TYR A 91 -1.19 -3.55 -17.25
CA TYR A 91 -2.37 -3.81 -18.07
C TYR A 91 -2.47 -5.28 -18.54
N ASP A 92 -1.34 -5.97 -18.73
CA ASP A 92 -1.29 -7.39 -19.12
C ASP A 92 -1.91 -8.35 -18.08
N LEU A 93 -2.15 -7.88 -16.86
CA LEU A 93 -2.84 -8.63 -15.81
C LEU A 93 -4.36 -8.68 -16.02
N ALA A 94 -4.91 -7.83 -16.89
CA ALA A 94 -6.34 -7.79 -17.18
C ALA A 94 -6.84 -9.15 -17.68
N GLY A 95 -7.95 -9.63 -17.10
CA GLY A 95 -8.56 -10.91 -17.45
C GLY A 95 -7.79 -12.15 -16.95
N LYS A 96 -6.61 -11.99 -16.34
CA LYS A 96 -5.76 -13.11 -15.92
C LYS A 96 -6.20 -13.67 -14.57
N SER A 97 -5.90 -14.94 -14.37
CA SER A 97 -6.07 -15.61 -13.08
C SER A 97 -4.79 -15.59 -12.25
N LEU A 98 -4.97 -15.42 -10.94
CA LEU A 98 -3.93 -15.53 -9.92
C LEU A 98 -4.30 -16.65 -8.95
N THR A 99 -3.28 -17.39 -8.50
CA THR A 99 -3.43 -18.40 -7.43
C THR A 99 -2.75 -17.87 -6.17
N ILE A 100 -3.52 -17.71 -5.10
CA ILE A 100 -3.10 -17.17 -3.81
C ILE A 100 -3.24 -18.29 -2.77
N GLY A 101 -2.17 -19.06 -2.56
CA GLY A 101 -2.23 -20.29 -1.77
C GLY A 101 -3.14 -21.32 -2.45
N ALA A 102 -4.19 -21.77 -1.76
CA ALA A 102 -5.20 -22.68 -2.31
C ALA A 102 -6.35 -21.94 -3.03
N HIS A 103 -6.33 -20.61 -3.10
CA HIS A 103 -7.44 -19.81 -3.59
C HIS A 103 -7.16 -19.26 -4.99
N GLY A 104 -8.06 -19.52 -5.94
CA GLY A 104 -8.02 -18.92 -7.28
C GLY A 104 -8.84 -17.63 -7.34
N ILE A 105 -8.29 -16.59 -7.95
CA ILE A 105 -9.01 -15.37 -8.32
C ILE A 105 -8.77 -15.02 -9.78
N ARG A 106 -9.72 -14.32 -10.41
CA ARG A 106 -9.58 -13.72 -11.73
C ARG A 106 -9.66 -12.21 -11.62
N LEU A 107 -8.77 -11.52 -12.32
CA LEU A 107 -8.76 -10.06 -12.40
C LEU A 107 -9.62 -9.60 -13.58
N GLY A 108 -10.49 -8.62 -13.35
CA GLY A 108 -11.24 -7.93 -14.40
C GLY A 108 -10.35 -6.99 -15.23
N ILE A 109 -10.98 -6.12 -16.01
CA ILE A 109 -10.30 -5.03 -16.71
C ILE A 109 -10.04 -3.90 -15.68
N PRO A 110 -8.82 -3.35 -15.60
CA PRO A 110 -8.52 -2.31 -14.63
C PRO A 110 -9.13 -0.97 -15.02
N GLN A 111 -9.62 -0.25 -14.02
CA GLN A 111 -9.93 1.17 -14.13
C GLN A 111 -8.76 2.00 -13.59
N ILE A 112 -8.42 3.08 -14.27
CA ILE A 112 -7.30 3.97 -13.90
C ILE A 112 -7.85 5.19 -13.17
N TYR A 113 -7.23 5.54 -12.05
CA TYR A 113 -7.59 6.69 -11.23
C TYR A 113 -6.36 7.54 -10.94
N SER A 114 -6.47 8.85 -11.15
CA SER A 114 -5.50 9.79 -10.62
C SER A 114 -5.55 9.82 -9.09
N LEU A 115 -4.41 10.05 -8.46
CA LEU A 115 -4.38 10.35 -7.03
C LEU A 115 -5.13 11.65 -6.77
N ARG A 116 -5.91 11.66 -5.69
CA ARG A 116 -6.66 12.84 -5.26
C ARG A 116 -6.13 13.31 -3.92
N PRO A 117 -5.95 14.63 -3.72
CA PRO A 117 -5.60 15.15 -2.42
C PRO A 117 -6.63 14.79 -1.36
N ALA A 118 -6.17 14.61 -0.12
CA ALA A 118 -7.04 14.34 1.02
C ALA A 118 -6.41 14.87 2.30
N THR A 119 -7.21 15.55 3.12
CA THR A 119 -6.76 16.06 4.42
C THR A 119 -6.48 14.95 5.44
N GLN A 120 -6.97 13.73 5.16
CA GLN A 120 -6.84 12.57 6.05
C GLN A 120 -6.52 11.31 5.25
N LEU A 121 -5.38 10.70 5.58
CA LEU A 121 -4.92 9.46 4.97
C LEU A 121 -4.74 8.38 6.02
N LYS A 122 -4.95 7.13 5.62
CA LYS A 122 -4.80 5.95 6.46
C LYS A 122 -4.05 4.86 5.73
N SER A 123 -3.17 4.18 6.46
CA SER A 123 -2.59 2.91 6.05
C SER A 123 -3.10 1.78 6.95
N ARG A 124 -3.49 0.65 6.35
CA ARG A 124 -3.97 -0.53 7.08
C ARG A 124 -2.94 -1.05 8.06
N ILE A 125 -1.68 -1.06 7.65
CA ILE A 125 -0.53 -1.50 8.43
C ILE A 125 0.71 -0.79 7.89
N VAL A 126 1.52 -0.22 8.78
CA VAL A 126 2.84 0.34 8.46
C VAL A 126 3.86 -0.48 9.22
N VAL A 127 4.90 -0.92 8.51
CA VAL A 127 5.97 -1.76 9.05
C VAL A 127 7.27 -1.00 8.92
N ILE A 128 7.94 -0.74 10.05
CA ILE A 128 9.26 -0.12 10.09
C ILE A 128 10.21 -1.09 10.77
N LYS A 129 11.29 -1.46 10.08
CA LYS A 129 12.25 -2.46 10.57
C LYS A 129 12.88 -1.97 11.88
N GLY A 130 12.81 -2.78 12.93
CA GLY A 130 13.37 -2.47 14.24
C GLY A 130 12.44 -1.69 15.18
N TYR A 131 11.28 -1.24 14.71
CA TYR A 131 10.35 -0.43 15.50
C TYR A 131 9.01 -1.15 15.68
N GLN A 132 8.97 -2.09 16.63
CA GLN A 132 7.81 -2.95 16.90
C GLN A 132 7.00 -2.52 18.13
N GLU A 133 7.50 -1.52 18.85
CA GLU A 133 6.83 -0.94 20.02
C GLU A 133 6.16 0.40 19.65
N PRO A 134 4.94 0.69 20.15
CA PRO A 134 4.15 1.84 19.68
C PRO A 134 4.88 3.19 19.77
N THR A 135 5.53 3.48 20.90
CA THR A 135 6.23 4.75 21.11
C THR A 135 7.40 4.93 20.14
N ALA A 136 8.29 3.92 20.07
CA ALA A 136 9.42 3.94 19.15
C ALA A 136 8.97 3.97 17.68
N PHE A 137 7.86 3.31 17.36
CA PHE A 137 7.25 3.33 16.03
C PHE A 137 6.77 4.74 15.65
N ILE A 138 6.09 5.46 16.55
CA ILE A 138 5.66 6.85 16.28
C ILE A 138 6.87 7.75 16.03
N GLU A 139 7.94 7.64 16.82
CA GLU A 139 9.15 8.41 16.57
C GLU A 139 9.77 8.13 15.20
N ALA A 140 9.78 6.86 14.78
CA ALA A 140 10.28 6.48 13.46
C ALA A 140 9.39 6.98 12.32
N VAL A 141 8.07 7.05 12.54
CA VAL A 141 7.12 7.68 11.62
C VAL A 141 7.42 9.18 11.49
N SER A 142 7.58 9.89 12.61
CA SER A 142 7.89 11.33 12.60
C SER A 142 9.15 11.63 11.80
N ARG A 143 10.23 10.87 12.01
CA ARG A 143 11.49 11.03 11.26
C ARG A 143 11.31 10.82 9.74
N GLN A 144 10.47 9.87 9.33
CA GLN A 144 10.20 9.65 7.90
C GLN A 144 9.34 10.75 7.30
N LEU A 145 8.36 11.28 8.05
CA LEU A 145 7.58 12.44 7.61
C LEU A 145 8.45 13.68 7.46
N GLU A 146 9.34 13.94 8.42
CA GLU A 146 10.34 15.02 8.35
C GLU A 146 11.25 14.88 7.13
N THR A 147 11.73 13.66 6.84
CA THR A 147 12.57 13.38 5.65
C THR A 147 11.83 13.66 4.34
N LEU A 148 10.52 13.47 4.31
CA LEU A 148 9.66 13.76 3.16
C LEU A 148 9.12 15.20 3.17
N GLU A 149 9.49 16.00 4.16
CA GLU A 149 9.00 17.36 4.41
C GLU A 149 7.48 17.44 4.55
N ILE A 150 6.85 16.36 5.02
CA ILE A 150 5.40 16.25 5.18
C ILE A 150 4.99 16.72 6.57
N LYS A 151 4.03 17.65 6.63
CA LYS A 151 3.41 18.09 7.88
C LYS A 151 2.04 17.43 8.05
N GLY A 152 1.83 16.79 9.19
CA GLY A 152 0.56 16.16 9.52
C GLY A 152 0.54 15.58 10.92
N ARG A 153 -0.64 15.47 11.50
CA ARG A 153 -0.84 14.90 12.83
C ARG A 153 -0.99 13.38 12.74
N THR A 154 -0.03 12.67 13.32
CA THR A 154 0.02 11.21 13.31
C THR A 154 -0.78 10.61 14.45
N VAL A 155 -1.60 9.60 14.16
CA VAL A 155 -2.41 8.87 15.14
C VAL A 155 -2.35 7.37 14.85
N ILE A 156 -2.07 6.56 15.88
CA ILE A 156 -2.38 5.12 15.86
C ILE A 156 -3.81 4.95 16.39
N PRO A 157 -4.78 4.52 15.57
CA PRO A 157 -6.14 4.34 16.04
C PRO A 157 -6.22 3.24 17.10
N PHE A 158 -6.99 3.48 18.17
CA PHE A 158 -7.31 2.47 19.16
C PHE A 158 -8.27 1.42 18.60
N SER A 159 -8.22 0.21 19.16
CA SER A 159 -9.20 -0.85 18.94
C SER A 159 -10.56 -0.47 19.54
N THR A 160 -11.59 -1.26 19.26
CA THR A 160 -12.92 -1.11 19.90
C THR A 160 -12.86 -1.29 21.42
N GLN A 161 -11.77 -1.84 21.95
CA GLN A 161 -11.53 -2.03 23.38
C GLN A 161 -10.70 -0.88 23.99
N GLY A 162 -10.34 0.14 23.20
CA GLY A 162 -9.56 1.29 23.67
C GLY A 162 -8.05 1.08 23.73
N GLU A 163 -7.54 -0.02 23.15
CA GLU A 163 -6.12 -0.39 23.21
C GLU A 163 -5.41 -0.21 21.86
N ILE A 164 -4.09 0.02 21.88
CA ILE A 164 -3.29 0.05 20.66
C ILE A 164 -3.20 -1.37 20.09
N GLU A 165 -3.79 -1.58 18.91
CA GLU A 165 -3.76 -2.88 18.25
C GLU A 165 -2.45 -3.07 17.45
N ARG A 166 -1.63 -4.04 17.86
CA ARG A 166 -0.52 -4.53 17.03
C ARG A 166 -1.08 -5.35 15.87
N LYS A 167 -0.68 -5.01 14.64
CA LYS A 167 -0.99 -5.78 13.45
C LYS A 167 0.21 -6.60 13.02
N THR A 168 -0.07 -7.69 12.32
CA THR A 168 0.99 -8.55 11.79
C THR A 168 0.75 -8.87 10.33
N ILE A 169 1.85 -9.07 9.61
CA ILE A 169 1.84 -9.68 8.28
C ILE A 169 2.76 -10.90 8.32
N LYS A 170 2.31 -12.02 7.75
CA LYS A 170 3.13 -13.21 7.58
C LYS A 170 3.84 -13.15 6.23
N ILE A 171 5.16 -13.29 6.26
CA ILE A 171 6.04 -13.30 5.09
C ILE A 171 6.84 -14.58 5.15
N LYS A 172 6.42 -15.60 4.38
CA LYS A 172 6.95 -16.97 4.51
C LYS A 172 6.87 -17.43 5.98
N ARG A 173 8.01 -17.75 6.59
CA ARG A 173 8.14 -18.18 7.99
C ARG A 173 8.24 -17.04 9.01
N PHE A 174 8.27 -15.79 8.55
CA PHE A 174 8.47 -14.63 9.42
C PHE A 174 7.15 -13.91 9.69
N THR A 175 6.92 -13.58 10.95
CA THR A 175 5.84 -12.67 11.35
C THR A 175 6.45 -11.29 11.56
N VAL A 176 5.92 -10.29 10.87
CA VAL A 176 6.39 -8.92 10.98
C VAL A 176 5.31 -8.05 11.61
N VAL A 177 5.67 -7.36 12.69
CA VAL A 177 4.78 -6.46 13.44
C VAL A 177 4.73 -5.09 12.76
N GLY A 178 3.55 -4.49 12.77
CA GLY A 178 3.31 -3.12 12.34
C GLY A 178 2.04 -2.56 12.98
N PHE A 179 1.71 -1.31 12.65
CA PHE A 179 0.59 -0.61 13.25
C PHE A 179 -0.32 0.01 12.19
N THR A 180 -1.62 0.08 12.47
CA THR A 180 -2.50 0.96 11.70
C THR A 180 -2.05 2.39 11.93
N LEU A 181 -2.01 3.20 10.88
CA LEU A 181 -1.61 4.60 11.00
C LEU A 181 -2.58 5.49 10.25
N ALA A 182 -3.05 6.55 10.91
CA ALA A 182 -3.79 7.64 10.30
C ALA A 182 -2.99 8.93 10.43
N ILE A 183 -2.99 9.74 9.37
CA ILE A 183 -2.35 11.05 9.35
C ILE A 183 -3.41 12.05 8.94
N PHE A 184 -3.60 13.06 9.78
CA PHE A 184 -4.59 14.12 9.65
C PHE A 184 -3.92 15.45 9.35
N ASP A 185 -4.75 16.43 8.99
CA ASP A 185 -4.35 17.83 8.84
C ASP A 185 -3.28 18.02 7.75
N LEU A 186 -3.34 17.17 6.71
CA LEU A 186 -2.45 17.20 5.56
C LEU A 186 -2.83 18.32 4.59
N SER A 187 -1.83 19.03 4.07
CA SER A 187 -2.00 19.88 2.89
C SER A 187 -2.24 19.02 1.63
N GLU A 188 -2.72 19.65 0.55
CA GLU A 188 -2.93 18.91 -0.71
C GLU A 188 -1.63 18.29 -1.21
N GLU A 189 -0.54 19.06 -1.22
CA GLU A 189 0.79 18.61 -1.64
C GLU A 189 1.30 17.46 -0.77
N ASP A 190 1.25 17.63 0.55
CA ASP A 190 1.70 16.62 1.53
C ASP A 190 0.91 15.33 1.42
N SER A 191 -0.39 15.43 1.16
CA SER A 191 -1.25 14.26 0.97
C SER A 191 -0.88 13.48 -0.31
N ILE A 192 -0.49 14.16 -1.39
CA ILE A 192 -0.03 13.50 -2.62
C ILE A 192 1.35 12.88 -2.42
N LYS A 193 2.29 13.61 -1.79
CA LYS A 193 3.61 13.07 -1.41
C LYS A 193 3.48 11.79 -0.58
N LEU A 194 2.65 11.81 0.46
CA LEU A 194 2.42 10.66 1.33
C LEU A 194 1.79 9.48 0.56
N GLN A 195 0.86 9.74 -0.35
CA GLN A 195 0.26 8.69 -1.18
C GLN A 195 1.30 8.04 -2.11
N ILE A 196 2.22 8.82 -2.69
CA ILE A 196 3.24 8.31 -3.61
C ILE A 196 4.33 7.53 -2.88
N HIS A 197 4.91 8.13 -1.83
CA HIS A 197 6.05 7.52 -1.13
C HIS A 197 5.63 6.45 -0.12
N GLY A 198 4.48 6.65 0.53
CA GLY A 198 4.08 5.89 1.69
C GLY A 198 5.05 6.05 2.86
N LEU A 199 4.91 5.18 3.87
CA LEU A 199 5.83 5.12 5.01
C LEU A 199 6.24 3.68 5.29
N GLY A 200 7.45 3.50 5.78
CA GLY A 200 8.01 2.20 6.09
C GLY A 200 8.28 1.33 4.87
N GLY A 201 8.34 0.02 5.11
CA GLY A 201 8.68 -0.98 4.09
C GLY A 201 7.50 -1.82 3.63
N LYS A 202 7.78 -2.74 2.69
CA LYS A 202 6.85 -3.79 2.23
C LYS A 202 5.56 -3.26 1.56
N ARG A 203 5.65 -2.10 0.88
CA ARG A 203 4.57 -1.49 0.07
C ARG A 203 3.97 -2.40 -0.99
N ARG A 204 4.75 -3.31 -1.57
CA ARG A 204 4.25 -4.31 -2.52
C ARG A 204 3.46 -5.44 -1.87
N MET A 205 3.36 -5.48 -0.54
CA MET A 205 2.66 -6.50 0.23
C MET A 205 1.50 -5.91 1.06
N GLY A 206 1.07 -4.67 0.77
CA GLY A 206 -0.02 -3.99 1.50
C GLY A 206 0.42 -3.16 2.70
N CYS A 207 1.71 -3.04 2.98
CA CYS A 207 2.20 -2.26 4.13
C CYS A 207 2.62 -0.85 3.72
N GLY A 208 2.33 0.16 4.52
CA GLY A 208 2.81 1.52 4.25
C GLY A 208 2.10 2.23 3.11
N VAL A 209 0.95 1.70 2.64
CA VAL A 209 0.18 2.29 1.55
C VAL A 209 -0.93 3.15 2.12
N PHE A 210 -0.91 4.44 1.80
CA PHE A 210 -1.86 5.42 2.30
C PHE A 210 -3.00 5.67 1.33
N VAL A 211 -4.22 5.63 1.85
CA VAL A 211 -5.46 5.91 1.12
C VAL A 211 -6.35 6.87 1.90
N PRO A 212 -7.20 7.67 1.23
CA PRO A 212 -8.17 8.53 1.91
C PRO A 212 -9.05 7.75 2.89
N LEU A 213 -9.24 8.28 4.11
CA LEU A 213 -9.97 7.61 5.18
C LEU A 213 -11.43 7.29 4.82
N GLY A 214 -12.04 8.10 3.95
CA GLY A 214 -13.39 7.90 3.41
C GLY A 214 -13.46 7.13 2.09
N ARG A 215 -12.37 6.49 1.63
CA ARG A 215 -12.41 5.69 0.40
C ARG A 215 -13.22 4.41 0.68
N ILE A 216 -14.50 4.46 0.34
CA ILE A 216 -15.40 3.30 0.38
C ILE A 216 -15.12 2.44 -0.87
N TYR A 217 -14.84 1.16 -0.66
CA TYR A 217 -14.78 0.13 -1.72
C TYR A 217 -16.13 -0.59 -1.82
#